data_AF-A0A858RGM5-F1
#
_entry.id   AF-A0A858RGM5-F1
#
_cell.length_a   1.000
_cell.length_b   1.000
_cell.length_c   1.000
_cell.angle_alpha   90.00
_cell.angle_beta   90.00
_cell.angle_gamma   90.00
#
_symmetry.space_group_name_H-M   'P 1'
#
loop_
_entity.id
_entity.type
_entity.pdbx_description
1 polymer ?
#
loop_
_entity_poly.entity_id
_entity_poly.type
_entity_poly.pdbx_seq_one_letter_code
_entity_poly.pdbx_strand_id
1 'polypeptide(L)'
;MSSLDRRQFLQRTGIGAGGLLLGFPAIVRGQNLNSRLNVACIGVGGKGSSDTDDAARCGGNIVALCDVDARFLGKKAEKFPEAKRFADYRKMLEELGSSIDAVTISGPDHMHGPAAMLAMGMGKHIYCQKPLTQTVWEARELKRIAAEKKLATQMGNQGSAADGLRRAVEVIQAGVIGAPKELHVWSNRPIWPQGMDRPKGSSPVPDYLNWDLWLGPAKERPYVEKAYHDFAWRGWTDFGTGALGDMACHTVNMPFRALKLGYPTVVECEMASRIYGESYPLTSRIRFEFPEREGLPPLKFWWYDGAPNAEFKPLRPYPNIVKDVVALMGKLPESGCLIIGDKGVLFSPDDYGAKFLIQLEGEKTFTDGNEHPAAKAVPQSIPRSPGHNEEWFQMIKDGTPAYSNFDIAGYLTEIILLGCIALRVGEGVKMEWDGPGMKSPNCPEAAQFVKRDNRPGF
;
A
#
# COMPACT_ATOMS: atom_id res chain seq x y z
N MET A 1 7.63 52.35 -31.39
CA MET A 1 6.58 52.36 -30.34
C MET A 1 5.28 51.88 -30.96
N SER A 2 4.87 50.65 -30.67
CA SER A 2 3.49 50.20 -30.78
C SER A 2 3.34 49.01 -29.83
N SER A 3 2.44 49.16 -28.87
CA SER A 3 2.23 48.30 -27.72
C SER A 3 1.86 46.88 -28.12
N LEU A 4 2.69 45.90 -27.76
CA LEU A 4 2.31 44.49 -27.75
C LEU A 4 1.24 44.29 -26.66
N ASP A 5 0.11 43.78 -27.12
CA ASP A 5 -1.15 43.68 -26.39
C ASP A 5 -1.03 42.68 -25.22
N ARG A 6 -1.21 43.20 -24.00
CA ARG A 6 -1.16 42.43 -22.74
C ARG A 6 -2.22 41.31 -22.68
N ARG A 7 -3.17 41.25 -23.62
CA ARG A 7 -4.19 40.20 -23.70
C ARG A 7 -3.78 38.92 -24.43
N GLN A 8 -2.78 38.94 -25.31
CA GLN A 8 -2.37 37.72 -26.04
C GLN A 8 -1.35 36.85 -25.28
N PHE A 9 -0.70 37.37 -24.24
CA PHE A 9 0.21 36.59 -23.40
C PHE A 9 -0.54 35.66 -22.41
N LEU A 10 -1.75 36.03 -21.99
CA LEU A 10 -2.56 35.26 -21.03
C LEU A 10 -3.36 34.10 -21.67
N GLN A 11 -3.39 33.99 -23.01
CA GLN A 11 -4.14 32.92 -23.70
C GLN A 11 -3.29 31.69 -24.08
N ARG A 12 -1.99 31.65 -23.75
CA ARG A 12 -1.10 30.51 -24.07
C ARG A 12 -0.58 29.71 -22.87
N THR A 13 -1.07 29.96 -21.66
CA THR A 13 -0.66 29.23 -20.42
C THR A 13 -1.73 28.28 -19.88
N GLY A 14 -2.73 27.89 -20.68
CA GLY A 14 -3.91 27.14 -20.21
C GLY A 14 -3.95 25.62 -20.45
N ILE A 15 -2.89 24.97 -20.94
CA ILE A 15 -2.91 23.49 -21.23
C ILE A 15 -1.63 22.80 -20.73
N GLY A 16 -1.22 23.07 -19.48
CA GLY A 16 -0.09 22.35 -18.88
C GLY A 16 -0.14 22.42 -17.36
N ALA A 17 -0.19 21.25 -16.71
CA ALA A 17 -0.23 21.04 -15.26
C ALA A 17 -1.53 21.48 -14.56
N GLY A 18 -2.66 20.89 -14.96
CA GLY A 18 -3.86 20.81 -14.12
C GLY A 18 -4.09 19.35 -13.71
N GLY A 19 -3.44 18.91 -12.63
CA GLY A 19 -3.99 17.78 -11.89
C GLY A 19 -5.42 18.15 -11.54
N LEU A 20 -6.38 17.29 -11.90
CA LEU A 20 -7.74 17.42 -11.40
C LEU A 20 -7.67 17.35 -9.88
N LEU A 21 -7.53 18.50 -9.22
CA LEU A 21 -7.97 18.70 -7.86
C LEU A 21 -9.49 18.52 -7.93
N LEU A 22 -9.93 17.26 -7.84
CA LEU A 22 -11.28 16.94 -7.44
C LEU A 22 -11.45 17.54 -6.04
N GLY A 23 -11.85 18.81 -5.99
CA GLY A 23 -12.28 19.45 -4.76
C GLY A 23 -13.40 18.59 -4.20
N PHE A 24 -13.13 17.89 -3.11
CA PHE A 24 -14.15 17.17 -2.37
C PHE A 24 -15.11 18.22 -1.82
N PRO A 25 -16.40 18.23 -2.20
CA PRO A 25 -17.35 19.11 -1.54
C PRO A 25 -17.35 18.69 -0.07
N ALA A 26 -17.11 19.63 0.84
CA ALA A 26 -17.29 19.39 2.26
C ALA A 26 -18.75 18.98 2.48
N ILE A 27 -19.03 17.68 2.62
CA ILE A 27 -20.36 17.19 3.00
C ILE A 27 -20.46 17.35 4.51
N VAL A 28 -20.51 18.60 4.97
CA VAL A 28 -21.09 18.90 6.27
C VAL A 28 -22.60 18.95 6.06
N ARG A 29 -23.21 17.77 5.89
CA ARG A 29 -24.68 17.64 5.94
C ARG A 29 -25.11 17.87 7.38
N GLY A 30 -25.28 19.12 7.79
CA GLY A 30 -26.08 19.54 8.95
C GLY A 30 -25.78 18.85 10.29
N GLN A 31 -24.62 18.21 10.45
CA GLN A 31 -24.19 17.68 11.73
C GLN A 31 -23.52 18.81 12.50
N ASN A 32 -23.95 18.95 13.75
CA ASN A 32 -23.41 19.90 14.71
C ASN A 32 -21.87 19.81 14.67
N LEU A 33 -21.15 20.93 14.50
CA LEU A 33 -19.68 20.94 14.48
C LEU A 33 -19.05 20.36 15.77
N ASN A 34 -19.88 20.14 16.80
CA ASN A 34 -19.55 19.49 18.07
C ASN A 34 -19.82 17.96 18.11
N SER A 35 -20.45 17.33 17.10
CA SER A 35 -20.68 15.89 17.11
C SER A 35 -19.41 15.12 16.71
N ARG A 36 -18.97 14.22 17.60
CA ARG A 36 -17.85 13.32 17.31
C ARG A 36 -18.23 12.34 16.20
N LEU A 37 -17.27 12.04 15.33
CA LEU A 37 -17.40 11.06 14.25
C LEU A 37 -17.59 9.66 14.83
N ASN A 38 -18.68 8.97 14.53
CA ASN A 38 -18.88 7.59 14.98
C ASN A 38 -18.07 6.62 14.10
N VAL A 39 -17.13 5.93 14.72
CA VAL A 39 -16.20 5.01 14.06
C VAL A 39 -16.47 3.57 14.49
N ALA A 40 -16.60 2.68 13.51
CA ALA A 40 -16.58 1.24 13.72
C ALA A 40 -15.21 0.66 13.33
N CYS A 41 -14.73 -0.36 14.04
CA CYS A 41 -13.40 -0.92 13.81
C CYS A 41 -13.47 -2.42 13.51
N ILE A 42 -13.00 -2.84 12.34
CA ILE A 42 -12.95 -4.23 11.87
C ILE A 42 -11.52 -4.74 11.93
N GLY A 43 -11.29 -5.82 12.69
CA GLY A 43 -9.97 -6.33 13.05
C GLY A 43 -9.32 -5.42 14.10
N VAL A 44 -9.37 -5.82 15.36
CA VAL A 44 -8.91 -5.00 16.50
C VAL A 44 -7.75 -5.64 17.27
N GLY A 45 -7.24 -6.78 16.79
CA GLY A 45 -5.95 -7.34 17.17
C GLY A 45 -4.76 -6.64 16.49
N GLY A 46 -3.53 -6.94 16.93
CA GLY A 46 -2.30 -6.49 16.29
C GLY A 46 -2.28 -5.00 15.92
N LYS A 47 -2.07 -4.67 14.64
CA LYS A 47 -2.08 -3.29 14.13
C LYS A 47 -3.45 -2.61 14.29
N GLY A 48 -4.54 -3.34 14.12
CA GLY A 48 -5.90 -2.83 14.30
C GLY A 48 -6.19 -2.29 15.70
N SER A 49 -5.51 -2.83 16.72
CA SER A 49 -5.56 -2.25 18.07
C SER A 49 -5.03 -0.81 18.08
N SER A 50 -3.88 -0.56 17.45
CA SER A 50 -3.34 0.81 17.35
C SER A 50 -4.18 1.72 16.45
N ASP A 51 -4.74 1.20 15.35
CA ASP A 51 -5.58 2.01 14.46
C ASP A 51 -6.88 2.47 15.14
N THR A 52 -7.47 1.59 15.97
CA THR A 52 -8.64 1.95 16.79
C THR A 52 -8.29 3.02 17.83
N ASP A 53 -7.12 2.92 18.46
CA ASP A 53 -6.64 3.92 19.41
C ASP A 53 -6.35 5.26 18.74
N ASP A 54 -5.75 5.23 17.56
CA ASP A 54 -5.44 6.40 16.76
C ASP A 54 -6.73 7.10 16.30
N ALA A 55 -7.74 6.35 15.84
CA ALA A 55 -9.05 6.89 15.49
C ALA A 55 -9.72 7.60 16.68
N ALA A 56 -9.67 7.00 17.87
CA ALA A 56 -10.18 7.64 19.08
C ALA A 56 -9.38 8.92 19.42
N ARG A 57 -8.05 8.89 19.29
CA ARG A 57 -7.18 10.04 19.56
C ARG A 57 -7.43 11.22 18.62
N CYS A 58 -7.75 10.96 17.36
CA CYS A 58 -8.14 11.99 16.37
C CYS A 58 -9.57 12.54 16.57
N GLY A 59 -10.27 12.09 17.62
CA GLY A 59 -11.60 12.57 18.01
C GLY A 59 -12.76 11.68 17.57
N GLY A 60 -12.50 10.46 17.11
CA GLY A 60 -13.52 9.46 16.82
C GLY A 60 -14.20 8.93 18.09
N ASN A 61 -15.52 8.78 18.02
CA ASN A 61 -16.30 8.03 18.99
C ASN A 61 -16.38 6.55 18.54
N ILE A 62 -15.70 5.65 19.25
CA ILE A 62 -15.68 4.23 18.88
C ILE A 62 -17.00 3.58 19.29
N VAL A 63 -17.87 3.31 18.32
CA VAL A 63 -19.23 2.79 18.56
C VAL A 63 -19.35 1.28 18.38
N ALA A 64 -18.41 0.67 17.64
CA ALA A 64 -18.41 -0.77 17.41
C ALA A 64 -17.00 -1.33 17.22
N LEU A 65 -16.78 -2.52 17.77
CA LEU A 65 -15.59 -3.34 17.59
C LEU A 65 -16.00 -4.66 16.95
N CYS A 66 -15.28 -5.08 15.91
CA CYS A 66 -15.53 -6.32 15.20
C CYS A 66 -14.24 -7.14 15.09
N ASP A 67 -14.23 -8.36 15.62
CA ASP A 67 -13.13 -9.31 15.44
C ASP A 67 -13.64 -10.75 15.55
N VAL A 68 -13.15 -11.62 14.68
CA VAL A 68 -13.50 -13.04 14.66
C VAL A 68 -12.81 -13.82 15.79
N ASP A 69 -11.77 -13.24 16.39
CA ASP A 69 -11.12 -13.76 17.60
C ASP A 69 -11.60 -12.99 18.84
N ALA A 70 -12.36 -13.68 19.70
CA ALA A 70 -12.95 -13.14 20.91
C ALA A 70 -11.92 -12.62 21.92
N ARG A 71 -10.65 -13.08 21.86
CA ARG A 71 -9.57 -12.59 22.73
C ARG A 71 -9.16 -11.17 22.35
N PHE A 72 -9.02 -10.89 21.05
CA PHE A 72 -8.72 -9.54 20.57
C PHE A 72 -9.90 -8.60 20.81
N LEU A 73 -11.11 -9.07 20.53
CA LEU A 73 -12.34 -8.32 20.78
C LEU A 73 -12.50 -7.97 22.27
N GLY A 74 -12.32 -8.96 23.16
CA GLY A 74 -12.42 -8.78 24.61
C GLY A 74 -11.40 -7.78 25.14
N LYS A 75 -10.12 -7.97 24.78
CA LYS A 75 -9.04 -7.05 25.19
C LYS A 75 -9.30 -5.62 24.73
N LYS A 76 -9.81 -5.43 23.51
CA LYS A 76 -10.07 -4.08 23.00
C LYS A 76 -11.27 -3.42 23.69
N ALA A 77 -12.28 -4.21 23.99
CA ALA A 77 -13.48 -3.73 24.66
C ALA A 77 -13.24 -3.31 26.12
N GLU A 78 -12.15 -3.75 26.77
CA GLU A 78 -11.74 -3.19 28.07
C GLU A 78 -11.45 -1.68 27.98
N LYS A 79 -10.90 -1.22 26.86
CA LYS A 79 -10.58 0.21 26.64
C LYS A 79 -11.75 1.01 26.09
N PHE A 80 -12.66 0.35 25.38
CA PHE A 80 -13.86 0.96 24.78
C PHE A 80 -15.11 0.18 25.24
N PRO A 81 -15.50 0.27 26.52
CA PRO A 81 -16.55 -0.58 27.11
C PRO A 81 -17.94 -0.32 26.51
N GLU A 82 -18.19 0.90 26.03
CA GLU A 82 -19.45 1.30 25.41
C GLU A 82 -19.59 0.83 23.95
N ALA A 83 -18.50 0.38 23.32
CA ALA A 83 -18.55 -0.07 21.94
C ALA A 83 -19.25 -1.43 21.84
N LYS A 84 -20.23 -1.53 20.95
CA LYS A 84 -20.90 -2.80 20.65
C LYS A 84 -19.90 -3.78 20.02
N ARG A 85 -20.04 -5.07 20.34
CA ARG A 85 -19.08 -6.11 19.97
C ARG A 85 -19.68 -7.04 18.93
N PHE A 86 -18.94 -7.33 17.86
CA PHE A 86 -19.36 -8.20 16.78
C PHE A 86 -18.24 -9.17 16.39
N ALA A 87 -18.61 -10.35 15.93
CA ALA A 87 -17.69 -11.25 15.24
C ALA A 87 -17.76 -11.10 13.71
N ASP A 88 -18.90 -10.60 13.20
CA ASP A 88 -19.19 -10.49 11.77
C ASP A 88 -19.44 -9.02 11.40
N TYR A 89 -18.57 -8.47 10.53
CA TYR A 89 -18.67 -7.08 10.12
C TYR A 89 -19.94 -6.80 9.30
N ARG A 90 -20.51 -7.81 8.63
CA ARG A 90 -21.74 -7.67 7.84
C ARG A 90 -22.92 -7.40 8.77
N LYS A 91 -23.01 -8.18 9.87
CA LYS A 91 -24.02 -7.97 10.92
C LYS A 91 -23.83 -6.65 11.65
N MET A 92 -22.58 -6.27 11.93
CA MET A 92 -22.27 -4.95 12.52
C MET A 92 -22.79 -3.81 11.63
N LEU A 93 -22.50 -3.87 10.32
CA LEU A 93 -22.95 -2.86 9.38
C LEU A 93 -24.47 -2.88 9.18
N GLU A 94 -25.10 -4.06 9.15
CA GLU A 94 -26.57 -4.19 9.10
C GLU A 94 -27.24 -3.53 10.32
N GLU A 95 -26.75 -3.81 11.53
CA GLU A 95 -27.36 -3.30 12.77
C GLU A 95 -27.08 -1.81 12.97
N LEU A 96 -25.86 -1.35 12.70
CA LEU A 96 -25.38 -0.02 13.08
C LEU A 96 -25.17 0.92 11.89
N GLY A 97 -25.53 0.49 10.68
CA GLY A 97 -25.24 1.19 9.44
C GLY A 97 -25.67 2.66 9.42
N SER A 98 -26.81 3.02 10.01
CA SER A 98 -27.27 4.41 10.09
C SER A 98 -26.54 5.26 11.14
N SER A 99 -25.85 4.63 12.09
CA SER A 99 -25.14 5.29 13.20
C SER A 99 -23.62 5.36 13.03
N ILE A 100 -23.06 4.66 12.05
CA ILE A 100 -21.62 4.68 11.73
C ILE A 100 -21.36 5.71 10.63
N ASP A 101 -20.36 6.54 10.82
CA ASP A 101 -19.89 7.51 9.81
C ASP A 101 -18.66 6.98 9.07
N ALA A 102 -17.76 6.30 9.79
CA ALA A 102 -16.49 5.83 9.28
C ALA A 102 -16.11 4.45 9.81
N VAL A 103 -15.27 3.74 9.06
CA VAL A 103 -14.83 2.38 9.37
C VAL A 103 -13.30 2.28 9.27
N THR A 104 -12.66 1.72 10.29
CA THR A 104 -11.28 1.24 10.20
C THR A 104 -11.27 -0.25 9.88
N ILE A 105 -10.35 -0.70 9.00
CA ILE A 105 -10.24 -2.09 8.56
C ILE A 105 -8.78 -2.52 8.67
N SER A 106 -8.49 -3.45 9.56
CA SER A 106 -7.12 -3.86 9.91
C SER A 106 -6.99 -5.37 10.16
N GLY A 107 -7.90 -6.16 9.58
CA GLY A 107 -7.84 -7.61 9.58
C GLY A 107 -6.76 -8.18 8.65
N PRO A 108 -6.80 -9.49 8.34
CA PRO A 108 -5.97 -10.08 7.29
C PRO A 108 -6.29 -9.52 5.89
N ASP A 109 -5.30 -9.49 4.99
CA ASP A 109 -5.42 -8.84 3.65
C ASP A 109 -6.67 -9.28 2.86
N HIS A 110 -6.99 -10.57 2.88
CA HIS A 110 -8.13 -11.14 2.16
C HIS A 110 -9.49 -10.57 2.59
N MET A 111 -9.58 -9.97 3.78
CA MET A 111 -10.81 -9.35 4.30
C MET A 111 -10.93 -7.86 3.94
N HIS A 112 -9.83 -7.21 3.54
CA HIS A 112 -9.81 -5.77 3.29
C HIS A 112 -10.80 -5.35 2.19
N GLY A 113 -10.66 -5.93 1.00
CA GLY A 113 -11.48 -5.59 -0.17
C GLY A 113 -12.99 -5.75 0.09
N PRO A 114 -13.48 -6.94 0.50
CA PRO A 114 -14.90 -7.16 0.75
C PRO A 114 -15.49 -6.26 1.85
N ALA A 115 -14.79 -6.12 2.99
CA ALA A 115 -15.26 -5.26 4.07
C ALA A 115 -15.32 -3.79 3.65
N ALA A 116 -14.30 -3.31 2.92
CA ALA A 116 -14.24 -1.94 2.43
C ALA A 116 -15.33 -1.69 1.38
N MET A 117 -15.50 -2.57 0.39
CA MET A 117 -16.55 -2.42 -0.63
C MET A 117 -17.95 -2.36 -0.01
N LEU A 118 -18.24 -3.22 0.98
CA LEU A 118 -19.54 -3.22 1.66
C LEU A 118 -19.76 -1.90 2.41
N ALA A 119 -18.81 -1.48 3.25
CA ALA A 119 -18.92 -0.24 4.02
C ALA A 119 -18.99 1.00 3.10
N MET A 120 -18.18 1.06 2.05
CA MET A 120 -18.23 2.15 1.08
C MET A 120 -19.54 2.16 0.28
N GLY A 121 -20.10 0.98 -0.03
CA GLY A 121 -21.44 0.84 -0.62
C GLY A 121 -22.49 1.60 0.20
N MET A 122 -22.37 1.55 1.52
CA MET A 122 -23.21 2.25 2.51
C MET A 122 -22.79 3.70 2.79
N GLY A 123 -21.84 4.24 2.02
CA GLY A 123 -21.37 5.62 2.11
C GLY A 123 -20.44 5.91 3.28
N LYS A 124 -19.75 4.90 3.84
CA LYS A 124 -18.84 5.08 4.99
C LYS A 124 -17.45 5.52 4.54
N HIS A 125 -16.85 6.44 5.29
CA HIS A 125 -15.44 6.81 5.13
C HIS A 125 -14.54 5.67 5.59
N ILE A 126 -13.42 5.42 4.90
CA ILE A 126 -12.60 4.23 5.15
C ILE A 126 -11.17 4.59 5.50
N TYR A 127 -10.69 4.04 6.60
CA TYR A 127 -9.26 3.82 6.81
C TYR A 127 -8.99 2.32 6.70
N CYS A 128 -8.15 1.88 5.78
CA CYS A 128 -7.85 0.46 5.58
C CYS A 128 -6.35 0.21 5.66
N GLN A 129 -5.92 -0.81 6.39
CA GLN A 129 -4.52 -1.16 6.47
C GLN A 129 -3.95 -1.59 5.12
N LYS A 130 -2.62 -1.50 5.04
CA LYS A 130 -1.84 -2.01 3.91
C LYS A 130 -1.72 -3.55 3.98
N PRO A 131 -1.53 -4.22 2.83
CA PRO A 131 -1.89 -3.73 1.49
C PRO A 131 -3.39 -3.40 1.43
N LEU A 132 -3.78 -2.46 0.57
CA LEU A 132 -5.17 -2.00 0.57
C LEU A 132 -6.17 -3.13 0.25
N THR A 133 -5.79 -4.06 -0.61
CA THR A 133 -6.59 -5.21 -1.04
C THR A 133 -5.70 -6.41 -1.33
N GLN A 134 -6.31 -7.57 -1.54
CA GLN A 134 -5.59 -8.77 -1.95
C GLN A 134 -5.58 -8.95 -3.47
N THR A 135 -6.56 -8.38 -4.19
CA THR A 135 -6.67 -8.50 -5.65
C THR A 135 -6.58 -7.15 -6.36
N VAL A 136 -6.12 -7.21 -7.61
CA VAL A 136 -6.04 -6.07 -8.54
C VAL A 136 -7.43 -5.48 -8.78
N TRP A 137 -8.43 -6.35 -8.99
CA TRP A 137 -9.81 -5.92 -9.21
C TRP A 137 -10.39 -5.17 -8.02
N GLU A 138 -10.21 -5.68 -6.79
CA GLU A 138 -10.66 -4.99 -5.58
C GLU A 138 -10.00 -3.61 -5.45
N ALA A 139 -8.69 -3.48 -5.73
CA ALA A 139 -7.98 -2.20 -5.62
C ALA A 139 -8.60 -1.14 -6.53
N ARG A 140 -8.92 -1.52 -7.77
CA ARG A 140 -9.57 -0.64 -8.75
C ARG A 140 -11.00 -0.29 -8.35
N GLU A 141 -11.77 -1.24 -7.84
CA GLU A 141 -13.13 -0.99 -7.39
C GLU A 141 -13.19 -0.08 -6.17
N LEU A 142 -12.29 -0.24 -5.19
CA LEU A 142 -12.24 0.68 -4.04
C LEU A 142 -11.95 2.11 -4.49
N LYS A 143 -11.02 2.32 -5.42
CA LYS A 143 -10.78 3.64 -6.01
C LYS A 143 -12.02 4.18 -6.73
N ARG A 144 -12.67 3.35 -7.56
CA ARG A 144 -13.89 3.73 -8.29
C ARG A 144 -15.01 4.17 -7.35
N ILE A 145 -15.29 3.38 -6.31
CA ILE A 145 -16.34 3.67 -5.33
C ILE A 145 -15.99 4.91 -4.50
N ALA A 146 -14.72 5.08 -4.10
CA ALA A 146 -14.27 6.27 -3.36
C ALA A 146 -14.55 7.56 -4.14
N ALA A 147 -14.21 7.57 -5.44
CA ALA A 147 -14.46 8.71 -6.32
C ALA A 147 -15.95 8.95 -6.56
N GLU A 148 -16.72 7.88 -6.86
CA GLU A 148 -18.15 7.95 -7.13
C GLU A 148 -18.93 8.53 -5.94
N LYS A 149 -18.64 8.05 -4.73
CA LYS A 149 -19.33 8.44 -3.49
C LYS A 149 -18.65 9.59 -2.75
N LYS A 150 -17.52 10.09 -3.26
CA LYS A 150 -16.73 11.18 -2.69
C LYS A 150 -16.35 10.92 -1.23
N LEU A 151 -15.87 9.70 -0.96
CA LEU A 151 -15.56 9.25 0.39
C LEU A 151 -14.14 9.67 0.78
N ALA A 152 -13.99 10.19 2.00
CA ALA A 152 -12.69 10.29 2.63
C ALA A 152 -12.12 8.89 2.86
N THR A 153 -10.96 8.62 2.26
CA THR A 153 -10.32 7.31 2.29
C THR A 153 -8.84 7.45 2.61
N GLN A 154 -8.26 6.45 3.27
CA GLN A 154 -6.82 6.40 3.52
C GLN A 154 -6.32 4.97 3.71
N MET A 155 -5.18 4.64 3.08
CA MET A 155 -4.45 3.41 3.39
C MET A 155 -3.51 3.60 4.58
N GLY A 156 -3.38 2.58 5.42
CA GLY A 156 -2.53 2.53 6.61
C GLY A 156 -1.02 2.40 6.34
N ASN A 157 -0.45 3.14 5.39
CA ASN A 157 1.00 3.19 5.13
C ASN A 157 1.64 4.47 5.69
N GLN A 158 1.97 4.45 6.98
CA GLN A 158 2.30 5.63 7.79
C GLN A 158 3.49 6.46 7.28
N GLY A 159 4.41 5.85 6.51
CA GLY A 159 5.51 6.55 5.85
C GLY A 159 5.07 7.69 4.93
N SER A 160 3.82 7.67 4.43
CA SER A 160 3.22 8.77 3.66
C SER A 160 3.19 10.11 4.41
N ALA A 161 3.17 10.06 5.75
CA ALA A 161 3.20 11.23 6.61
C ALA A 161 4.62 11.70 6.97
N ALA A 162 5.66 10.94 6.60
CA ALA A 162 7.04 11.30 6.92
C ALA A 162 7.54 12.45 6.04
N ASP A 163 8.17 13.44 6.67
CA ASP A 163 8.72 14.61 5.98
C ASP A 163 9.78 14.22 4.95
N GLY A 164 10.64 13.25 5.28
CA GLY A 164 11.66 12.74 4.36
C GLY A 164 11.07 12.14 3.09
N LEU A 165 9.95 11.40 3.17
CA LEU A 165 9.32 10.81 2.00
C LEU A 165 8.82 11.91 1.07
N ARG A 166 8.04 12.86 1.61
CA ARG A 166 7.51 13.98 0.83
C ARG A 166 8.64 14.84 0.27
N ARG A 167 9.72 15.01 1.02
CA ARG A 167 10.88 15.78 0.58
C ARG A 167 11.63 15.08 -0.57
N ALA A 168 11.84 13.76 -0.48
CA ALA A 168 12.44 12.98 -1.54
C ALA A 168 11.63 13.08 -2.85
N VAL A 169 10.29 13.04 -2.76
CA VAL A 169 9.40 13.23 -3.92
C VAL A 169 9.67 14.57 -4.61
N GLU A 170 9.71 15.68 -3.86
CA GLU A 170 9.99 17.02 -4.41
C GLU A 170 11.36 17.07 -5.09
N VAL A 171 12.38 16.52 -4.45
CA VAL A 171 13.76 16.54 -4.93
C VAL A 171 13.93 15.76 -6.22
N ILE A 172 13.32 14.57 -6.31
CA ILE A 172 13.36 13.74 -7.53
C ILE A 172 12.59 14.44 -8.65
N GLN A 173 11.40 14.96 -8.37
CA GLN A 173 10.56 15.63 -9.37
C GLN A 173 11.16 16.95 -9.85
N ALA A 174 12.00 17.61 -9.04
CA ALA A 174 12.80 18.77 -9.45
C ALA A 174 13.98 18.41 -10.38
N GLY A 175 14.22 17.11 -10.63
CA GLY A 175 15.25 16.64 -11.56
C GLY A 175 16.66 16.62 -10.99
N VAL A 176 16.81 16.61 -9.65
CA VAL A 176 18.14 16.65 -8.98
C VAL A 176 19.03 15.48 -9.42
N ILE A 177 18.47 14.28 -9.56
CA ILE A 177 19.20 13.09 -10.04
C ILE A 177 19.10 12.89 -11.56
N GLY A 178 18.53 13.86 -12.29
CA GLY A 178 18.29 13.76 -13.73
C GLY A 178 17.14 12.80 -14.08
N ALA A 179 17.26 12.12 -15.22
CA ALA A 179 16.25 11.20 -15.74
C ALA A 179 16.39 9.79 -15.12
N PRO A 180 15.43 9.33 -14.29
CA PRO A 180 15.49 8.02 -13.63
C PRO A 180 15.26 6.87 -14.61
N LYS A 181 16.15 5.88 -14.62
CA LYS A 181 16.14 4.72 -15.54
C LYS A 181 15.96 3.39 -14.81
N GLU A 182 16.45 3.28 -13.58
CA GLU A 182 16.36 2.06 -12.78
C GLU A 182 15.88 2.36 -11.35
N LEU A 183 15.04 1.47 -10.84
CA LEU A 183 14.56 1.44 -9.45
C LEU A 183 14.88 0.06 -8.88
N HIS A 184 15.54 0.01 -7.73
CA HIS A 184 15.78 -1.23 -6.99
C HIS A 184 15.24 -1.08 -5.58
N VAL A 185 14.34 -1.98 -5.18
CA VAL A 185 13.75 -1.99 -3.84
C VAL A 185 13.90 -3.37 -3.25
N TRP A 186 14.45 -3.47 -2.04
CA TRP A 186 14.61 -4.75 -1.36
C TRP A 186 14.00 -4.71 0.04
N SER A 187 13.56 -5.87 0.52
CA SER A 187 12.96 -6.05 1.83
C SER A 187 13.54 -7.24 2.58
N ASN A 188 13.53 -7.13 3.90
CA ASN A 188 13.90 -8.19 4.83
C ASN A 188 12.75 -9.17 5.13
N ARG A 189 11.59 -9.02 4.48
CA ARG A 189 10.46 -9.94 4.59
C ARG A 189 10.69 -11.19 3.74
N PRO A 190 10.07 -12.34 4.07
CA PRO A 190 9.08 -12.53 5.14
C PRO A 190 9.70 -12.66 6.55
N ILE A 191 8.96 -12.21 7.58
CA ILE A 191 9.24 -12.52 9.01
C ILE A 191 8.19 -13.46 9.62
N TRP A 192 7.44 -14.12 8.74
CA TRP A 192 6.40 -15.10 9.03
C TRP A 192 6.71 -16.40 8.27
N PRO A 193 6.10 -17.54 8.64
CA PRO A 193 6.23 -18.77 7.87
C PRO A 193 5.73 -18.60 6.42
N GLN A 194 6.57 -19.01 5.46
CA GLN A 194 6.32 -18.91 4.03
C GLN A 194 7.21 -19.94 3.30
N GLY A 195 6.94 -20.23 2.03
CA GLY A 195 7.73 -21.19 1.25
C GLY A 195 7.49 -22.64 1.66
N MET A 196 6.23 -23.02 1.83
CA MET A 196 5.84 -24.34 2.33
C MET A 196 4.56 -24.85 1.66
N ASP A 197 4.49 -26.17 1.48
CA ASP A 197 3.26 -26.82 1.06
C ASP A 197 2.22 -26.80 2.20
N ARG A 198 0.93 -26.89 1.87
CA ARG A 198 -0.16 -26.87 2.85
C ARG A 198 0.04 -27.98 3.91
N PRO A 199 -0.05 -27.67 5.22
CA PRO A 199 -0.06 -28.70 6.26
C PRO A 199 -1.20 -29.70 6.05
N LYS A 200 -0.93 -30.98 6.33
CA LYS A 200 -1.94 -32.05 6.23
C LYS A 200 -2.85 -32.05 7.46
N GLY A 201 -4.08 -32.55 7.28
CA GLY A 201 -5.03 -32.80 8.36
C GLY A 201 -5.80 -31.57 8.82
N SER A 202 -6.33 -31.64 10.04
CA SER A 202 -7.13 -30.60 10.70
C SER A 202 -6.88 -30.62 12.21
N SER A 203 -6.95 -29.46 12.85
CA SER A 203 -6.98 -29.29 14.30
C SER A 203 -8.38 -28.86 14.75
N PRO A 204 -8.79 -29.11 16.00
CA PRO A 204 -9.98 -28.48 16.56
C PRO A 204 -9.86 -26.96 16.50
N VAL A 205 -10.91 -26.28 16.03
CA VAL A 205 -10.99 -24.82 16.06
C VAL A 205 -11.14 -24.39 17.53
N PRO A 206 -10.29 -23.48 18.05
CA PRO A 206 -10.46 -22.98 19.41
C PRO A 206 -11.79 -22.22 19.58
N ASP A 207 -12.44 -22.37 20.73
CA ASP A 207 -13.77 -21.77 21.00
C ASP A 207 -13.79 -20.23 20.90
N TYR A 208 -12.63 -19.58 21.01
CA TYR A 208 -12.51 -18.14 20.87
C TYR A 208 -12.46 -17.65 19.41
N LEU A 209 -12.30 -18.54 18.43
CA LEU A 209 -12.08 -18.18 17.02
C LEU A 209 -13.25 -18.65 16.16
N ASN A 210 -13.93 -17.72 15.50
CA ASN A 210 -14.86 -18.08 14.44
C ASN A 210 -14.10 -18.34 13.12
N TRP A 211 -13.76 -19.61 12.87
CA TRP A 211 -12.97 -19.99 11.70
C TRP A 211 -13.67 -19.73 10.36
N ASP A 212 -14.99 -19.95 10.29
CA ASP A 212 -15.76 -19.72 9.07
C ASP A 212 -15.73 -18.25 8.64
N LEU A 213 -15.95 -17.35 9.61
CA LEU A 213 -15.84 -15.91 9.40
C LEU A 213 -14.39 -15.47 9.15
N TRP A 214 -13.41 -16.13 9.78
CA TRP A 214 -11.99 -15.83 9.55
C TRP A 214 -11.57 -16.19 8.12
N LEU A 215 -12.02 -17.32 7.57
CA LEU A 215 -11.79 -17.67 6.16
C LEU A 215 -12.42 -16.63 5.22
N GLY A 216 -13.61 -16.15 5.59
CA GLY A 216 -14.35 -15.13 4.86
C GLY A 216 -14.48 -15.47 3.36
N PRO A 217 -13.98 -14.60 2.46
CA PRO A 217 -14.07 -14.80 1.01
C PRO A 217 -13.14 -15.88 0.44
N ALA A 218 -12.10 -16.28 1.17
CA ALA A 218 -11.12 -17.26 0.70
C ALA A 218 -11.69 -18.68 0.73
N LYS A 219 -11.22 -19.59 -0.15
CA LYS A 219 -11.75 -20.95 -0.28
C LYS A 219 -11.77 -21.72 1.05
N GLU A 220 -12.77 -22.59 1.22
CA GLU A 220 -12.88 -23.42 2.41
C GLU A 220 -11.64 -24.29 2.62
N ARG A 221 -11.16 -24.30 3.87
CA ARG A 221 -10.07 -25.18 4.29
C ARG A 221 -10.16 -25.49 5.78
N PRO A 222 -9.64 -26.66 6.20
CA PRO A 222 -9.58 -27.00 7.61
C PRO A 222 -8.69 -26.01 8.38
N TYR A 223 -9.08 -25.73 9.62
CA TYR A 223 -8.18 -25.10 10.57
C TYR A 223 -7.03 -26.06 10.87
N VAL A 224 -5.81 -25.53 10.90
CA VAL A 224 -4.63 -26.23 11.39
C VAL A 224 -3.94 -25.29 12.35
N GLU A 225 -3.67 -25.78 13.56
CA GLU A 225 -3.10 -24.99 14.63
C GLU A 225 -1.80 -24.30 14.18
N LYS A 226 -1.71 -22.97 14.39
CA LYS A 226 -0.58 -22.09 14.04
C LYS A 226 -0.24 -22.01 12.55
N ALA A 227 -0.98 -22.65 11.66
CA ALA A 227 -0.68 -22.62 10.23
C ALA A 227 -1.02 -21.28 9.56
N TYR A 228 -2.09 -20.61 10.03
CA TYR A 228 -2.66 -19.45 9.34
C TYR A 228 -2.91 -18.27 10.30
N HIS A 229 -3.87 -18.40 11.20
CA HIS A 229 -4.20 -17.40 12.21
C HIS A 229 -3.15 -17.39 13.33
N ASP A 230 -2.74 -16.24 13.88
CA ASP A 230 -3.16 -14.86 13.63
C ASP A 230 -2.16 -14.03 12.82
N PHE A 231 -0.97 -14.60 12.52
CA PHE A 231 0.12 -13.89 11.86
C PHE A 231 0.65 -14.56 10.57
N ALA A 232 0.63 -15.90 10.52
CA ALA A 232 1.22 -16.70 9.45
C ALA A 232 0.49 -16.57 8.10
N TRP A 233 -0.77 -16.12 8.12
CA TRP A 233 -1.62 -15.90 6.94
C TRP A 233 -0.96 -15.08 5.83
N ARG A 234 -0.01 -14.19 6.16
CA ARG A 234 0.74 -13.37 5.19
C ARG A 234 1.49 -14.19 4.15
N GLY A 235 1.94 -15.38 4.54
CA GLY A 235 2.68 -16.30 3.66
C GLY A 235 1.79 -17.10 2.72
N TRP A 236 0.47 -17.09 2.92
CA TRP A 236 -0.49 -17.90 2.18
C TRP A 236 -1.23 -17.05 1.15
N THR A 237 -1.23 -17.51 -0.09
CA THR A 237 -1.79 -16.78 -1.24
C THR A 237 -3.31 -16.58 -1.17
N ASP A 238 -4.03 -17.41 -0.40
CA ASP A 238 -5.46 -17.25 -0.17
C ASP A 238 -5.78 -16.18 0.88
N PHE A 239 -4.83 -15.81 1.74
CA PHE A 239 -5.09 -14.93 2.88
C PHE A 239 -4.28 -13.63 2.92
N GLY A 240 -3.04 -13.68 2.45
CA GLY A 240 -2.10 -12.58 2.41
C GLY A 240 -1.59 -12.32 0.99
N THR A 241 -0.58 -11.46 0.90
CA THR A 241 0.01 -11.01 -0.37
C THR A 241 1.54 -11.20 -0.43
N GLY A 242 2.10 -11.97 0.52
CA GLY A 242 3.53 -12.24 0.60
C GLY A 242 4.35 -11.00 0.96
N ALA A 243 5.67 -11.12 0.84
CA ALA A 243 6.59 -10.02 1.17
C ALA A 243 6.37 -8.79 0.28
N LEU A 244 6.11 -9.00 -1.01
CA LEU A 244 5.86 -7.92 -1.97
C LEU A 244 4.64 -7.09 -1.58
N GLY A 245 3.45 -7.69 -1.50
CA GLY A 245 2.23 -6.93 -1.20
C GLY A 245 2.27 -6.30 0.20
N ASP A 246 2.82 -7.01 1.18
CA ASP A 246 2.92 -6.51 2.56
C ASP A 246 3.85 -5.29 2.68
N MET A 247 4.99 -5.24 1.97
CA MET A 247 5.99 -4.19 2.19
C MET A 247 6.15 -3.18 1.07
N ALA A 248 5.87 -3.54 -0.19
CA ALA A 248 6.03 -2.59 -1.30
C ALA A 248 5.08 -1.40 -1.19
N CYS A 249 3.92 -1.54 -0.54
CA CYS A 249 3.04 -0.43 -0.21
C CYS A 249 3.67 0.64 0.70
N HIS A 250 4.77 0.30 1.40
CA HIS A 250 5.61 1.22 2.15
C HIS A 250 6.85 1.63 1.34
N THR A 251 7.68 0.65 0.96
CA THR A 251 9.01 0.90 0.37
C THR A 251 8.94 1.51 -1.03
N VAL A 252 7.91 1.14 -1.80
CA VAL A 252 7.69 1.67 -3.16
C VAL A 252 6.83 2.94 -3.13
N ASN A 253 6.26 3.35 -1.99
CA ASN A 253 5.39 4.53 -1.90
C ASN A 253 6.10 5.83 -2.33
N MET A 254 7.33 6.05 -1.84
CA MET A 254 8.16 7.19 -2.23
C MET A 254 8.48 7.18 -3.73
N PRO A 255 9.14 6.13 -4.29
CA PRO A 255 9.48 6.11 -5.71
C PRO A 255 8.25 6.07 -6.61
N PHE A 256 7.15 5.43 -6.22
CA PHE A 256 5.90 5.42 -6.99
C PHE A 256 5.42 6.83 -7.33
N ARG A 257 5.42 7.71 -6.33
CA ARG A 257 5.02 9.12 -6.46
C ARG A 257 6.09 9.93 -7.19
N ALA A 258 7.33 9.80 -6.74
CA ALA A 258 8.46 10.57 -7.26
C ALA A 258 8.69 10.31 -8.76
N LEU A 259 8.53 9.07 -9.18
CA LEU A 259 8.75 8.61 -10.54
C LEU A 259 7.48 8.64 -11.39
N LYS A 260 6.32 9.05 -10.85
CA LYS A 260 5.03 9.07 -11.56
C LYS A 260 4.68 7.72 -12.17
N LEU A 261 4.82 6.65 -11.39
CA LEU A 261 4.56 5.31 -11.88
C LEU A 261 3.08 5.12 -12.19
N GLY A 262 2.82 4.57 -13.37
CA GLY A 262 1.50 4.14 -13.83
C GLY A 262 1.48 2.64 -14.08
N TYR A 263 0.67 2.17 -15.03
CA TYR A 263 0.66 0.76 -15.36
C TYR A 263 1.98 0.31 -15.99
N PRO A 264 2.58 -0.81 -15.54
CA PRO A 264 3.70 -1.42 -16.24
C PRO A 264 3.22 -2.02 -17.57
N THR A 265 4.13 -2.12 -18.54
CA THR A 265 3.90 -2.87 -19.79
C THR A 265 4.26 -4.34 -19.66
N VAL A 266 5.21 -4.67 -18.76
CA VAL A 266 5.66 -6.04 -18.49
C VAL A 266 5.87 -6.22 -17.00
N VAL A 267 5.48 -7.38 -16.47
CA VAL A 267 5.84 -7.86 -15.13
C VAL A 267 6.36 -9.28 -15.23
N GLU A 268 7.50 -9.57 -14.59
CA GLU A 268 8.16 -10.88 -14.67
C GLU A 268 8.69 -11.28 -13.30
N CYS A 269 8.33 -12.48 -12.83
CA CYS A 269 9.07 -13.14 -11.78
C CYS A 269 10.36 -13.70 -12.39
N GLU A 270 11.48 -12.98 -12.28
CA GLU A 270 12.74 -13.42 -12.87
C GLU A 270 13.35 -14.61 -12.14
N MET A 271 13.15 -14.68 -10.83
CA MET A 271 13.71 -15.74 -9.99
C MET A 271 12.93 -15.86 -8.68
N ALA A 272 12.70 -17.08 -8.22
CA ALA A 272 12.15 -17.40 -6.91
C ALA A 272 12.89 -18.59 -6.30
N SER A 273 12.80 -18.75 -4.97
CA SER A 273 13.35 -19.96 -4.32
C SER A 273 12.69 -21.25 -4.82
N ARG A 274 11.37 -21.19 -4.97
CA ARG A 274 10.47 -22.20 -5.54
C ARG A 274 9.08 -21.57 -5.68
N ILE A 275 8.37 -21.90 -6.75
CA ILE A 275 6.94 -21.56 -6.88
C ILE A 275 6.12 -22.61 -6.14
N TYR A 276 5.29 -22.17 -5.18
CA TYR A 276 4.39 -23.02 -4.41
C TYR A 276 2.94 -22.76 -4.83
N GLY A 277 2.10 -23.78 -4.73
CA GLY A 277 0.69 -23.67 -5.13
C GLY A 277 -0.14 -22.75 -4.22
N GLU A 278 0.22 -22.67 -2.94
CA GLU A 278 -0.59 -21.98 -1.92
C GLU A 278 0.17 -21.01 -1.02
N SER A 279 1.50 -21.06 -0.99
CA SER A 279 2.32 -20.10 -0.26
C SER A 279 3.15 -19.25 -1.22
N TYR A 280 3.62 -18.10 -0.77
CA TYR A 280 4.64 -17.35 -1.50
C TYR A 280 6.03 -18.00 -1.34
N PRO A 281 7.02 -17.69 -2.20
CA PRO A 281 8.39 -18.23 -2.11
C PRO A 281 9.17 -17.69 -0.91
N LEU A 282 10.27 -18.34 -0.49
CA LEU A 282 11.14 -17.82 0.59
C LEU A 282 11.86 -16.53 0.20
N THR A 283 12.14 -16.37 -1.09
CA THR A 283 12.78 -15.19 -1.70
C THR A 283 12.39 -15.12 -3.17
N SER A 284 12.29 -13.89 -3.68
CA SER A 284 12.00 -13.62 -5.08
C SER A 284 12.71 -12.37 -5.59
N ARG A 285 12.88 -12.31 -6.91
CA ARG A 285 13.23 -11.13 -7.68
C ARG A 285 12.21 -10.94 -8.78
N ILE A 286 11.54 -9.79 -8.77
CA ILE A 286 10.46 -9.47 -9.70
C ILE A 286 10.83 -8.19 -10.43
N ARG A 287 10.66 -8.18 -11.75
CA ARG A 287 10.94 -7.03 -12.59
C ARG A 287 9.65 -6.47 -13.18
N PHE A 288 9.51 -5.16 -13.13
CA PHE A 288 8.46 -4.38 -13.78
C PHE A 288 9.12 -3.49 -14.84
N GLU A 289 8.53 -3.39 -16.01
CA GLU A 289 8.89 -2.39 -17.02
C GLU A 289 7.77 -1.37 -17.14
N PHE A 290 8.13 -0.09 -17.05
CA PHE A 290 7.21 1.02 -17.24
C PHE A 290 7.57 1.77 -18.53
N PRO A 291 6.56 2.21 -19.30
CA PRO A 291 6.79 3.00 -20.50
C PRO A 291 7.27 4.42 -20.14
N GLU A 292 7.49 5.24 -21.16
CA GLU A 292 7.62 6.69 -20.99
C GLU A 292 6.41 7.25 -20.23
N ARG A 293 6.65 8.23 -19.37
CA ARG A 293 5.64 8.78 -18.45
C ARG A 293 5.90 10.26 -18.21
N GLU A 294 4.96 11.11 -18.61
CA GLU A 294 5.00 12.58 -18.36
C GLU A 294 6.39 13.24 -18.43
N GLY A 295 7.12 13.02 -19.53
CA GLY A 295 8.46 13.60 -19.75
C GLY A 295 9.62 12.84 -19.07
N LEU A 296 9.36 11.69 -18.44
CA LEU A 296 10.37 10.76 -17.92
C LEU A 296 10.56 9.58 -18.90
N PRO A 297 11.81 9.09 -19.08
CA PRO A 297 12.12 7.98 -19.99
C PRO A 297 11.54 6.66 -19.46
N PRO A 298 11.50 5.55 -20.22
CA PRO A 298 11.13 4.24 -19.70
C PRO A 298 11.93 3.86 -18.45
N LEU A 299 11.33 3.11 -17.53
CA LEU A 299 11.95 2.70 -16.26
C LEU A 299 11.84 1.21 -16.05
N LYS A 300 12.92 0.59 -15.58
CA LYS A 300 12.90 -0.76 -15.03
C LYS A 300 12.92 -0.71 -13.50
N PHE A 301 12.03 -1.47 -12.90
CA PHE A 301 11.94 -1.61 -11.44
C PHE A 301 12.17 -3.06 -11.06
N TRP A 302 13.11 -3.31 -10.14
CA TRP A 302 13.30 -4.59 -9.49
C TRP A 302 12.90 -4.57 -8.02
N TRP A 303 12.05 -5.52 -7.66
CA TRP A 303 11.77 -5.92 -6.30
C TRP A 303 12.64 -7.11 -5.91
N TYR A 304 13.13 -7.12 -4.66
CA TYR A 304 13.84 -8.24 -4.05
C TYR A 304 13.29 -8.49 -2.65
N ASP A 305 13.00 -9.74 -2.31
CA ASP A 305 12.64 -10.10 -0.94
C ASP A 305 13.37 -11.35 -0.47
N GLY A 306 13.23 -11.64 0.81
CA GLY A 306 13.78 -12.80 1.50
C GLY A 306 14.26 -12.39 2.89
N ALA A 307 13.98 -13.25 3.87
CA ALA A 307 14.48 -13.08 5.24
C ALA A 307 16.01 -12.98 5.22
N PRO A 308 16.62 -12.06 5.99
CA PRO A 308 18.07 -11.94 6.09
C PRO A 308 18.73 -13.06 6.91
N ASN A 309 17.96 -14.09 7.33
CA ASN A 309 18.43 -15.14 8.21
C ASN A 309 19.39 -16.11 7.50
N ALA A 310 20.17 -16.88 8.28
CA ALA A 310 21.30 -17.64 7.78
C ALA A 310 20.94 -18.94 7.03
N GLU A 311 19.68 -19.38 7.07
CA GLU A 311 19.26 -20.68 6.50
C GLU A 311 19.29 -20.70 4.97
N PHE A 312 19.20 -19.54 4.33
CA PHE A 312 19.41 -19.39 2.90
C PHE A 312 19.92 -17.99 2.57
N LYS A 313 20.57 -17.83 1.42
CA LYS A 313 20.99 -16.50 0.95
C LYS A 313 19.84 -15.86 0.17
N PRO A 314 19.20 -14.78 0.68
CA PRO A 314 18.09 -14.18 -0.03
C PRO A 314 18.59 -13.42 -1.27
N LEU A 315 17.70 -13.29 -2.25
CA LEU A 315 17.91 -12.45 -3.42
C LEU A 315 18.04 -10.99 -3.00
N ARG A 316 19.03 -10.32 -3.58
CA ARG A 316 19.34 -8.91 -3.35
C ARG A 316 19.79 -8.26 -4.67
N PRO A 317 19.79 -6.92 -4.76
CA PRO A 317 20.42 -6.22 -5.87
C PRO A 317 21.85 -6.73 -6.10
N TYR A 318 22.28 -6.75 -7.36
CA TYR A 318 23.63 -7.19 -7.69
C TYR A 318 24.69 -6.29 -7.03
N PRO A 319 25.84 -6.84 -6.57
CA PRO A 319 26.83 -6.09 -5.80
C PRO A 319 27.34 -4.81 -6.49
N ASN A 320 27.45 -4.81 -7.82
CA ASN A 320 27.88 -3.64 -8.59
C ASN A 320 26.85 -2.49 -8.57
N ILE A 321 25.56 -2.79 -8.38
CA ILE A 321 24.46 -1.81 -8.31
C ILE A 321 24.49 -1.08 -6.96
N VAL A 322 24.81 -1.81 -5.87
CA VAL A 322 24.75 -1.31 -4.50
C VAL A 322 26.11 -1.08 -3.86
N LYS A 323 27.19 -1.08 -4.64
CA LYS A 323 28.57 -0.95 -4.13
C LYS A 323 28.77 0.30 -3.28
N ASP A 324 28.20 1.43 -3.68
CA ASP A 324 28.39 2.72 -3.01
C ASP A 324 27.51 2.80 -1.75
N VAL A 325 26.36 2.13 -1.76
CA VAL A 325 25.53 1.93 -0.56
C VAL A 325 26.28 1.08 0.47
N VAL A 326 26.91 -0.02 0.04
CA VAL A 326 27.71 -0.89 0.93
C VAL A 326 28.94 -0.15 1.44
N ALA A 327 29.63 0.62 0.60
CA ALA A 327 30.76 1.44 1.02
C ALA A 327 30.37 2.48 2.07
N LEU A 328 29.20 3.11 1.93
CA LEU A 328 28.65 4.06 2.89
C LEU A 328 28.26 3.38 4.22
N MET A 329 27.52 2.27 4.15
CA MET A 329 26.84 1.67 5.29
C MET A 329 27.62 0.54 5.97
N GLY A 330 28.76 0.13 5.39
CA GLY A 330 29.54 -1.06 5.77
C GLY A 330 28.91 -2.39 5.35
N LYS A 331 27.58 -2.43 5.15
CA LYS A 331 26.80 -3.56 4.60
C LYS A 331 25.54 -3.04 3.93
N LEU A 332 24.93 -3.84 3.07
CA LEU A 332 23.60 -3.52 2.54
C LEU A 332 22.59 -3.54 3.71
N PRO A 333 21.77 -2.49 3.92
CA PRO A 333 20.71 -2.56 4.92
C PRO A 333 19.69 -3.63 4.55
N GLU A 334 18.94 -4.13 5.53
CA GLU A 334 18.05 -5.26 5.30
C GLU A 334 16.85 -4.92 4.40
N SER A 335 16.43 -3.66 4.41
CA SER A 335 15.46 -3.07 3.49
C SER A 335 16.02 -1.76 2.92
N GLY A 336 15.54 -1.36 1.74
CA GLY A 336 15.90 -0.07 1.17
C GLY A 336 15.41 0.13 -0.26
N CYS A 337 15.64 1.34 -0.75
CA CYS A 337 15.27 1.77 -2.10
C CYS A 337 16.43 2.54 -2.73
N LEU A 338 16.77 2.22 -3.98
CA LEU A 338 17.78 2.90 -4.78
C LEU A 338 17.17 3.33 -6.12
N ILE A 339 17.29 4.61 -6.45
CA ILE A 339 16.81 5.19 -7.70
C ILE A 339 18.04 5.69 -8.46
N ILE A 340 18.25 5.18 -9.67
CA ILE A 340 19.40 5.52 -10.52
C ILE A 340 18.91 6.41 -11.66
N GLY A 341 19.37 7.66 -11.65
CA GLY A 341 19.20 8.62 -12.74
C GLY A 341 20.50 8.89 -13.48
N ASP A 342 20.41 9.65 -14.57
CA ASP A 342 21.58 9.97 -15.40
C ASP A 342 22.47 11.09 -14.84
N LYS A 343 22.04 11.82 -13.80
CA LYS A 343 22.86 12.83 -13.10
C LYS A 343 23.20 12.44 -11.67
N GLY A 344 22.75 11.28 -11.21
CA GLY A 344 22.97 10.86 -9.84
C GLY A 344 22.06 9.75 -9.37
N VAL A 345 22.22 9.41 -8.09
CA VAL A 345 21.52 8.32 -7.42
C VAL A 345 20.88 8.85 -6.15
N LEU A 346 19.65 8.42 -5.89
CA LEU A 346 18.97 8.62 -4.60
C LEU A 346 18.82 7.28 -3.89
N PHE A 347 19.19 7.25 -2.61
CA PHE A 347 19.14 6.07 -1.77
C PHE A 347 18.33 6.34 -0.50
N SER A 348 17.40 5.44 -0.15
CA SER A 348 16.72 5.41 1.15
C SER A 348 17.06 4.10 1.88
N PRO A 349 17.55 4.18 3.14
CA PRO A 349 17.98 3.01 3.90
C PRO A 349 16.85 2.35 4.73
N ASP A 350 15.60 2.75 4.52
CA ASP A 350 14.45 2.33 5.34
C ASP A 350 13.21 1.99 4.50
N ASP A 351 12.22 1.37 5.15
CA ASP A 351 10.98 0.94 4.49
C ASP A 351 10.02 2.08 4.12
N TYR A 352 10.24 3.28 4.64
CA TYR A 352 9.25 4.37 4.63
C TYR A 352 9.67 5.57 3.77
N GLY A 353 10.90 5.59 3.25
CA GLY A 353 11.45 6.78 2.62
C GLY A 353 11.65 7.92 3.62
N ALA A 354 11.66 7.64 4.93
CA ALA A 354 11.71 8.66 5.98
C ALA A 354 13.07 9.38 6.02
N LYS A 355 14.11 8.70 5.55
CA LYS A 355 15.41 9.29 5.23
C LYS A 355 15.77 9.00 3.77
N PHE A 356 16.45 9.95 3.14
CA PHE A 356 17.07 9.74 1.83
C PHE A 356 18.44 10.39 1.77
N LEU A 357 19.29 9.88 0.89
CA LEU A 357 20.63 10.37 0.60
C LEU A 357 20.79 10.52 -0.91
N ILE A 358 21.66 11.44 -1.32
CA ILE A 358 21.96 11.73 -2.73
C ILE A 358 23.44 11.56 -2.96
N GLN A 359 23.78 10.99 -4.12
CA GLN A 359 25.11 11.04 -4.69
C GLN A 359 24.96 11.47 -6.16
N LEU A 360 25.40 12.68 -6.49
CA LEU A 360 25.37 13.18 -7.87
C LEU A 360 26.58 12.69 -8.66
N GLU A 361 26.48 12.79 -9.99
CA GLU A 361 27.58 12.48 -10.89
C GLU A 361 28.85 13.25 -10.52
N GLY A 362 29.96 12.53 -10.37
CA GLY A 362 31.25 13.08 -9.92
C GLY A 362 31.44 13.15 -8.40
N GLU A 363 30.39 12.93 -7.61
CA GLU A 363 30.50 12.84 -6.15
C GLU A 363 30.98 11.46 -5.68
N LYS A 364 31.87 11.46 -4.69
CA LYS A 364 32.48 10.22 -4.18
C LYS A 364 31.65 9.52 -3.11
N THR A 365 30.72 10.23 -2.49
CA THR A 365 29.99 9.76 -1.31
C THR A 365 28.55 10.25 -1.33
N PHE A 366 27.65 9.48 -0.75
CA PHE A 366 26.30 9.93 -0.44
C PHE A 366 26.32 11.04 0.61
N THR A 367 25.47 12.04 0.41
CA THR A 367 25.16 13.11 1.38
C THR A 367 23.71 12.99 1.82
N ASP A 368 23.42 13.29 3.08
CA ASP A 368 22.03 13.37 3.56
C ASP A 368 21.21 14.34 2.69
N GLY A 369 20.03 13.91 2.26
CA GLY A 369 19.19 14.66 1.34
C GLY A 369 18.72 16.01 1.89
N ASN A 370 18.67 16.18 3.21
CA ASN A 370 18.37 17.46 3.83
C ASN A 370 19.59 18.38 3.89
N GLU A 371 20.81 17.84 3.76
CA GLU A 371 22.06 18.59 3.81
C GLU A 371 22.67 18.87 2.43
N HIS A 372 22.31 18.08 1.42
CA HIS A 372 22.84 18.21 0.07
C HIS A 372 22.46 19.56 -0.58
N PRO A 373 23.41 20.37 -1.11
CA PRO A 373 23.12 21.69 -1.68
C PRO A 373 22.06 21.70 -2.79
N ALA A 374 22.16 20.76 -3.75
CA ALA A 374 21.17 20.62 -4.82
C ALA A 374 19.76 20.32 -4.30
N ALA A 375 19.63 19.51 -3.24
CA ALA A 375 18.34 19.25 -2.62
C ALA A 375 17.84 20.47 -1.84
N LYS A 376 18.69 21.18 -1.09
CA LYS A 376 18.30 22.42 -0.39
C LYS A 376 17.77 23.50 -1.33
N ALA A 377 18.26 23.55 -2.56
CA ALA A 377 17.81 24.51 -3.57
C ALA A 377 16.37 24.25 -4.08
N VAL A 378 15.81 23.06 -3.85
CA VAL A 378 14.45 22.71 -4.28
C VAL A 378 13.43 23.33 -3.32
N PRO A 379 12.45 24.13 -3.78
CA PRO A 379 11.41 24.65 -2.89
C PRO A 379 10.53 23.51 -2.35
N GLN A 380 10.05 23.65 -1.11
CA GLN A 380 8.98 22.79 -0.61
C GLN A 380 7.67 23.13 -1.33
N SER A 381 7.00 22.12 -1.86
CA SER A 381 5.73 22.22 -2.58
C SER A 381 4.65 21.28 -2.04
N ILE A 382 5.05 20.23 -1.31
CA ILE A 382 4.13 19.27 -0.69
C ILE A 382 3.93 19.68 0.77
N PRO A 383 2.68 19.88 1.23
CA PRO A 383 2.40 20.15 2.64
C PRO A 383 2.98 19.08 3.56
N ARG A 384 3.48 19.47 4.73
CA ARG A 384 3.94 18.54 5.77
C ARG A 384 2.74 17.99 6.53
N SER A 385 2.87 16.77 7.02
CA SER A 385 1.75 16.05 7.60
C SER A 385 1.49 16.51 9.05
N PRO A 386 0.22 16.70 9.46
CA PRO A 386 -0.14 16.80 10.88
C PRO A 386 -0.07 15.44 11.60
N GLY A 387 0.13 14.35 10.86
CA GLY A 387 0.13 12.97 11.34
C GLY A 387 -0.77 12.10 10.46
N HIS A 388 -0.36 10.85 10.22
CA HIS A 388 -1.02 9.97 9.25
C HIS A 388 -2.54 9.85 9.47
N ASN A 389 -2.98 9.47 10.66
CA ASN A 389 -4.42 9.32 10.93
C ASN A 389 -5.17 10.66 10.98
N GLU A 390 -4.48 11.75 11.33
CA GLU A 390 -5.09 13.08 11.37
C GLU A 390 -5.46 13.56 9.97
N GLU A 391 -4.66 13.23 8.95
CA GLU A 391 -4.99 13.53 7.55
C GLU A 391 -6.32 12.91 7.12
N TRP A 392 -6.63 11.70 7.57
CA TRP A 392 -7.91 11.05 7.27
C TRP A 392 -9.07 11.81 7.92
N PHE A 393 -8.92 12.20 9.19
CA PHE A 393 -9.95 12.97 9.91
C PHE A 393 -10.13 14.37 9.31
N GLN A 394 -9.06 15.02 8.85
CA GLN A 394 -9.15 16.29 8.11
C GLN A 394 -9.89 16.10 6.79
N MET A 395 -9.57 15.05 6.03
CA MET A 395 -10.28 14.72 4.80
C MET A 395 -11.79 14.54 5.01
N ILE A 396 -12.20 13.93 6.14
CA ILE A 396 -13.62 13.80 6.50
C ILE A 396 -14.24 15.17 6.82
N LYS A 397 -13.54 16.00 7.61
CA LYS A 397 -14.09 17.25 8.16
C LYS A 397 -14.16 18.38 7.14
N ASP A 398 -13.10 18.58 6.37
CA ASP A 398 -12.93 19.74 5.49
C ASP A 398 -12.61 19.39 4.04
N GLY A 399 -12.44 18.11 3.71
CA GLY A 399 -12.16 17.65 2.35
C GLY A 399 -10.70 17.76 1.93
N THR A 400 -9.79 18.17 2.81
CA THR A 400 -8.34 18.18 2.55
C THR A 400 -7.86 16.76 2.27
N PRO A 401 -7.39 16.42 1.06
CA PRO A 401 -7.10 15.04 0.72
C PRO A 401 -5.95 14.49 1.57
N ALA A 402 -6.19 13.35 2.23
CA ALA A 402 -5.11 12.59 2.84
C ALA A 402 -4.07 12.20 1.80
N TYR A 403 -2.78 12.24 2.16
CA TYR A 403 -1.73 12.00 1.17
C TYR A 403 -1.71 10.54 0.68
N SER A 404 -2.28 9.62 1.46
CA SER A 404 -2.48 8.21 1.10
C SER A 404 -3.94 7.81 0.88
N ASN A 405 -4.74 8.71 0.30
CA ASN A 405 -6.09 8.38 -0.15
C ASN A 405 -6.11 7.30 -1.25
N PHE A 406 -7.29 6.74 -1.56
CA PHE A 406 -7.40 5.62 -2.49
C PHE A 406 -7.07 5.95 -3.95
N ASP A 407 -7.01 7.23 -4.34
CA ASP A 407 -6.57 7.59 -5.70
C ASP A 407 -5.11 7.19 -5.96
N ILE A 408 -4.26 7.33 -4.93
CA ILE A 408 -2.87 6.89 -4.94
C ILE A 408 -2.73 5.48 -4.38
N ALA A 409 -3.31 5.20 -3.21
CA ALA A 409 -3.11 3.93 -2.52
C ALA A 409 -3.71 2.74 -3.30
N GLY A 410 -4.91 2.90 -3.86
CA GLY A 410 -5.52 1.88 -4.71
C GLY A 410 -4.69 1.63 -5.96
N TYR A 411 -4.12 2.68 -6.55
CA TYR A 411 -3.31 2.54 -7.75
C TYR A 411 -1.94 1.90 -7.47
N LEU A 412 -1.29 2.29 -6.37
CA LEU A 412 -0.06 1.65 -5.89
C LEU A 412 -0.29 0.16 -5.61
N THR A 413 -1.31 -0.18 -4.82
CA THR A 413 -1.64 -1.58 -4.49
C THR A 413 -1.96 -2.37 -5.75
N GLU A 414 -2.77 -1.82 -6.67
CA GLU A 414 -3.09 -2.46 -7.95
C GLU A 414 -1.84 -2.87 -8.73
N ILE A 415 -0.87 -1.96 -8.88
CA ILE A 415 0.35 -2.22 -9.64
C ILE A 415 1.26 -3.21 -8.92
N ILE A 416 1.42 -3.08 -7.61
CA ILE A 416 2.25 -3.99 -6.81
C ILE A 416 1.72 -5.42 -6.85
N LEU A 417 0.40 -5.61 -6.78
CA LEU A 417 -0.22 -6.94 -6.83
C LEU A 417 0.04 -7.67 -8.16
N LEU A 418 0.40 -6.97 -9.24
CA LEU A 418 0.83 -7.64 -10.49
C LEU A 418 2.09 -8.48 -10.29
N GLY A 419 3.00 -8.09 -9.39
CA GLY A 419 4.16 -8.92 -9.04
C GLY A 419 3.75 -10.17 -8.26
N CYS A 420 2.72 -10.06 -7.41
CA CYS A 420 2.12 -11.24 -6.76
C CYS A 420 1.49 -12.18 -7.79
N ILE A 421 0.85 -11.65 -8.84
CA ILE A 421 0.33 -12.44 -9.96
C ILE A 421 1.48 -13.09 -10.75
N ALA A 422 2.56 -12.37 -11.05
CA ALA A 422 3.72 -12.92 -11.75
C ALA A 422 4.33 -14.13 -11.01
N LEU A 423 4.39 -14.08 -9.68
CA LEU A 423 4.78 -15.23 -8.84
C LEU A 423 3.83 -16.43 -8.96
N ARG A 424 2.55 -16.20 -9.26
CA ARG A 424 1.53 -17.26 -9.43
C ARG A 424 1.54 -17.84 -10.84
N VAL A 425 1.85 -17.02 -11.84
CA VAL A 425 1.97 -17.44 -13.24
C VAL A 425 3.22 -18.31 -13.42
N GLY A 426 4.37 -17.88 -12.88
CA GLY A 426 5.58 -18.70 -12.88
C GLY A 426 6.86 -17.91 -13.13
N GLU A 427 7.99 -18.54 -12.78
CA GLU A 427 9.32 -18.00 -13.01
C GLU A 427 9.65 -17.92 -14.51
N GLY A 428 10.25 -16.81 -14.95
CA GLY A 428 10.68 -16.56 -16.33
C GLY A 428 9.56 -16.18 -17.30
N VAL A 429 8.31 -16.10 -16.84
CA VAL A 429 7.18 -15.68 -17.68
C VAL A 429 7.12 -14.15 -17.75
N LYS A 430 7.34 -13.61 -18.95
CA LYS A 430 7.16 -12.18 -19.23
C LYS A 430 5.69 -11.87 -19.46
N MET A 431 4.97 -11.52 -18.40
CA MET A 431 3.56 -11.17 -18.47
C MET A 431 3.42 -9.73 -19.00
N GLU A 432 2.96 -9.57 -20.24
CA GLU A 432 2.54 -8.27 -20.78
C GLU A 432 1.27 -7.81 -20.05
N TRP A 433 1.12 -6.51 -19.83
CA TRP A 433 -0.02 -6.00 -19.06
C TRP A 433 -0.74 -4.86 -19.79
N ASP A 434 -2.01 -5.10 -20.13
CA ASP A 434 -2.95 -4.08 -20.53
C ASP A 434 -3.61 -3.51 -19.25
N GLY A 435 -3.01 -2.43 -18.74
CA GLY A 435 -3.47 -1.70 -17.57
C GLY A 435 -4.95 -1.34 -17.63
N PRO A 436 -5.39 -0.52 -18.60
CA PRO A 436 -6.80 -0.17 -18.75
C PRO A 436 -7.72 -1.39 -18.86
N GLY A 437 -7.36 -2.40 -19.65
CA GLY A 437 -8.13 -3.63 -19.82
C GLY A 437 -8.09 -4.61 -18.65
N MET A 438 -7.22 -4.39 -17.66
CA MET A 438 -6.99 -5.27 -16.51
C MET A 438 -6.71 -6.73 -16.90
N LYS A 439 -5.89 -6.93 -17.93
CA LYS A 439 -5.61 -8.26 -18.48
C LYS A 439 -4.20 -8.37 -19.03
N SER A 440 -3.73 -9.60 -19.16
CA SER A 440 -2.51 -9.90 -19.90
C SER A 440 -2.85 -10.47 -21.27
N PRO A 441 -2.46 -9.81 -22.38
CA PRO A 441 -2.71 -10.32 -23.73
C PRO A 441 -1.97 -11.63 -24.04
N ASN A 442 -0.78 -11.82 -23.48
CA ASN A 442 0.08 -12.97 -23.75
C ASN A 442 0.06 -14.04 -22.64
N CYS A 443 -0.62 -13.79 -21.52
CA CYS A 443 -0.76 -14.71 -20.39
C CYS A 443 -2.22 -14.72 -19.87
N PRO A 444 -3.17 -15.28 -20.65
CA PRO A 444 -4.60 -15.27 -20.28
C PRO A 444 -4.91 -16.00 -18.97
N GLU A 445 -4.08 -16.95 -18.56
CA GLU A 445 -4.19 -17.66 -17.27
C GLU A 445 -4.04 -16.73 -16.07
N ALA A 446 -3.40 -15.56 -16.22
CA ALA A 446 -3.29 -14.56 -15.16
C ALA A 446 -4.66 -14.02 -14.72
N ALA A 447 -5.67 -14.07 -15.59
CA ALA A 447 -7.01 -13.53 -15.32
C ALA A 447 -7.66 -14.13 -14.05
N GLN A 448 -7.36 -15.40 -13.74
CA GLN A 448 -7.88 -16.06 -12.54
C GLN A 448 -7.29 -15.52 -11.22
N PHE A 449 -6.20 -14.75 -11.28
CA PHE A 449 -5.54 -14.14 -10.13
C PHE A 449 -5.83 -12.63 -10.03
N VAL A 450 -6.39 -12.02 -11.09
CA VAL A 450 -6.78 -10.60 -11.13
C VAL A 450 -7.98 -10.34 -10.23
N LYS A 451 -8.94 -11.26 -10.23
CA LYS A 451 -10.15 -11.25 -9.41
C LYS A 451 -10.32 -12.62 -8.76
N ARG A 452 -10.73 -12.64 -7.50
CA ARG A 452 -11.05 -13.87 -6.78
C ARG A 452 -12.52 -14.24 -6.94
N ASP A 453 -12.79 -15.54 -7.04
CA ASP A 453 -14.11 -16.11 -6.83
C ASP A 453 -14.37 -16.27 -5.32
N ASN A 454 -15.08 -15.32 -4.73
CA ASN A 454 -15.39 -15.34 -3.30
C ASN A 454 -16.35 -16.49 -2.95
N ARG A 455 -16.22 -17.02 -1.73
CA ARG A 455 -17.20 -17.94 -1.15
C ARG A 455 -18.59 -17.28 -1.11
N PRO A 456 -19.68 -18.07 -1.29
CA PRO A 456 -21.03 -17.54 -1.14
C PRO A 456 -21.23 -16.79 0.19
N GLY A 457 -21.79 -15.58 0.10
CA GLY A 457 -22.03 -14.70 1.24
C GLY A 457 -20.92 -13.67 1.51
N PHE A 458 -19.84 -13.64 0.72
CA PHE A 458 -18.72 -12.69 0.86
C PHE A 458 -18.34 -11.96 -0.42
#